data_AF-A0A367JB35-F1
#
_entry.id   AF-A0A367JB35-F1
#
_cell.length_a   1.000
_cell.length_b   1.000
_cell.length_c   1.000
_cell.angle_alpha   90.00
_cell.angle_beta   90.00
_cell.angle_gamma   90.00
#
_symmetry.space_group_name_H-M   'P 1'
#
loop_
_entity.id
_entity.type
_entity.pdbx_description
1 polymer ?
#
loop_
_entity_poly.entity_id
_entity_poly.type
_entity_poly.pdbx_seq_one_letter_code
_entity_poly.pdbx_strand_id
1 'polypeptide(L)'
;MTFVSIFLFICLFIIGLCAECNGGHHLCNQAYNNVTFLVTHDSYALSPSIAATQDNSITQQLNDGVRGIKLTAVSVADETPSSVHVCHTLCEVLDGGPATDVLNEIAFWLKQNPKEVITIMWNNLHNIQPTEIEQAYKASEIMPFVYIHNSSDMWPTLQEMIQSGKRVVNFIDSSAREDDIPWLMDQFSRVFETPFENTELQGFNCDVDRIASNKSSTDLMYVMNHFMYGVIEIAGFAVKTPVKSNALLVNSQSLASHVDNCTAVLHKKPNFIEVDFYQLGEALSIVAKLNGP
;
A
#
# COMPACT_ATOMS: atom_id res chain seq x y z
N MET A 1 67.67 0.18 -27.89
CA MET A 1 66.75 0.20 -26.73
C MET A 1 65.41 0.73 -27.24
N THR A 2 64.48 -0.18 -27.53
CA THR A 2 63.19 0.13 -28.15
C THR A 2 62.14 0.04 -27.04
N PHE A 3 61.54 1.18 -26.67
CA PHE A 3 60.45 1.21 -25.71
C PHE A 3 59.13 0.98 -26.46
N VAL A 4 58.46 -0.13 -26.16
CA VAL A 4 57.10 -0.42 -26.62
C VAL A 4 56.14 0.09 -25.54
N SER A 5 55.42 1.17 -25.82
CA SER A 5 54.31 1.64 -24.98
C SER A 5 53.10 0.75 -25.20
N ILE A 6 52.73 -0.01 -24.17
CA ILE A 6 51.48 -0.77 -24.11
C ILE A 6 50.38 0.18 -23.62
N PHE A 7 49.49 0.59 -24.52
CA PHE A 7 48.25 1.27 -24.14
C PHE A 7 47.26 0.22 -23.62
N LEU A 8 46.99 0.27 -22.31
CA LEU A 8 45.96 -0.54 -21.67
C LEU A 8 44.59 0.09 -21.96
N PHE A 9 43.83 -0.50 -22.88
CA PHE A 9 42.42 -0.14 -23.10
C PHE A 9 41.59 -0.67 -21.91
N ILE A 10 41.27 0.20 -20.96
CA ILE A 10 40.28 -0.09 -19.93
C ILE A 10 38.90 0.01 -20.59
N CYS A 11 38.35 -1.14 -20.95
CA CYS A 11 36.95 -1.25 -21.33
C CYS A 11 36.11 -1.09 -20.07
N LEU A 12 35.61 0.13 -19.80
CA LEU A 12 34.55 0.32 -18.81
C LEU A 12 33.33 -0.48 -19.30
N PHE A 13 33.13 -1.65 -18.71
CA PHE A 13 31.82 -2.28 -18.71
C PHE A 13 30.89 -1.35 -17.94
N ILE A 14 30.20 -0.48 -18.66
CA ILE A 14 28.94 0.08 -18.18
C ILE A 14 28.02 -1.13 -18.11
N ILE A 15 27.99 -1.79 -16.95
CA ILE A 15 26.86 -2.61 -16.58
C ILE A 15 25.65 -1.67 -16.66
N GLY A 16 24.91 -1.74 -17.76
CA GLY A 16 23.55 -1.23 -17.73
C GLY A 16 22.87 -2.02 -16.63
N LEU A 17 22.74 -1.44 -15.44
CA LEU A 17 21.74 -1.87 -14.48
C LEU A 17 20.45 -1.84 -15.28
N CYS A 18 19.97 -3.00 -15.71
CA CYS A 18 18.65 -3.12 -16.31
C CYS A 18 17.70 -2.26 -15.45
N ALA A 19 16.86 -1.46 -16.11
CA ALA A 19 15.83 -0.75 -15.40
C ALA A 19 15.02 -1.80 -14.66
N GLU A 20 15.07 -1.77 -13.34
CA GLU A 20 14.19 -2.55 -12.48
C GLU A 20 13.08 -1.59 -12.09
N CYS A 21 11.85 -2.08 -12.08
CA CYS A 21 10.70 -1.32 -11.64
C CYS A 21 10.10 -2.13 -10.50
N ASN A 22 10.07 -1.57 -9.29
CA ASN A 22 9.71 -2.34 -8.09
C ASN A 22 10.51 -3.64 -7.92
N GLY A 23 11.83 -3.59 -8.16
CA GLY A 23 12.74 -4.74 -8.02
C GLY A 23 12.69 -5.80 -9.14
N GLY A 24 11.88 -5.61 -10.19
CA GLY A 24 11.79 -6.53 -11.32
C GLY A 24 11.86 -5.86 -12.69
N HIS A 25 12.69 -6.35 -13.60
CA HIS A 25 12.76 -5.83 -14.98
C HIS A 25 11.47 -6.14 -15.77
N HIS A 26 10.87 -7.31 -15.57
CA HIS A 26 9.64 -7.69 -16.24
C HIS A 26 8.45 -6.79 -15.86
N LEU A 27 8.50 -6.13 -14.70
CA LEU A 27 7.47 -5.20 -14.22
C LEU A 27 7.47 -3.85 -14.93
N CYS A 28 8.59 -3.46 -15.53
CA CYS A 28 8.70 -2.14 -16.17
C CYS A 28 7.67 -1.93 -17.27
N ASN A 29 7.34 -2.99 -18.02
CA ASN A 29 6.35 -2.94 -19.10
C ASN A 29 4.92 -3.25 -18.65
N GLN A 30 4.69 -3.53 -17.36
CA GLN A 30 3.36 -3.80 -16.84
C GLN A 30 2.63 -2.49 -16.56
N ALA A 31 1.39 -2.38 -17.03
CA ALA A 31 0.47 -1.32 -16.60
C ALA A 31 0.28 -1.41 -15.08
N TYR A 32 0.21 -0.26 -14.39
CA TYR A 32 0.05 -0.18 -12.93
C TYR A 32 -1.11 -1.06 -12.43
N ASN A 33 -2.26 -1.03 -13.12
CA ASN A 33 -3.44 -1.81 -12.78
C ASN A 33 -3.35 -3.29 -13.14
N ASN A 34 -2.21 -3.78 -13.62
CA ASN A 34 -1.93 -5.20 -13.86
C ASN A 34 -0.86 -5.76 -12.89
N VAL A 35 -0.33 -4.92 -12.01
CA VAL A 35 0.64 -5.31 -10.98
C VAL A 35 -0.12 -5.61 -9.68
N THR A 36 0.35 -6.62 -8.96
CA THR A 36 -0.09 -6.96 -7.60
C THR A 36 0.86 -6.31 -6.61
N PHE A 37 0.34 -5.54 -5.66
CA PHE A 37 1.10 -4.88 -4.60
C PHE A 37 0.75 -5.51 -3.25
N LEU A 38 1.77 -5.79 -2.44
CA LEU A 38 1.55 -6.08 -1.03
C LEU A 38 1.22 -4.76 -0.32
N VAL A 39 0.10 -4.75 0.41
CA VAL A 39 -0.37 -3.65 1.25
C VAL A 39 -0.23 -4.08 2.71
N THR A 40 0.33 -3.21 3.55
CA THR A 40 0.29 -3.38 5.00
C THR A 40 -0.88 -2.59 5.58
N HIS A 41 -1.74 -3.28 6.32
CA HIS A 41 -2.86 -2.67 7.03
C HIS A 41 -2.35 -1.78 8.17
N ASP A 42 -2.91 -0.56 8.27
CA ASP A 42 -2.46 0.53 9.16
C ASP A 42 -0.94 0.55 9.34
N SER A 43 -0.21 0.84 8.26
CA SER A 43 1.24 0.56 8.15
C SER A 43 2.13 1.20 9.24
N TYR A 44 1.62 2.19 9.97
CA TYR A 44 2.29 2.90 11.06
C TYR A 44 2.01 2.28 12.45
N ALA A 45 1.06 1.35 12.56
CA ALA A 45 0.62 0.78 13.82
C ALA A 45 1.60 -0.32 14.31
N LEU A 46 2.62 0.10 15.06
CA LEU A 46 3.73 -0.78 15.46
C LEU A 46 3.53 -1.46 16.82
N SER A 47 4.09 -2.67 16.94
CA SER A 47 4.31 -3.35 18.23
C SER A 47 5.10 -2.45 19.20
N PRO A 48 4.87 -2.54 20.54
CA PRO A 48 4.13 -3.60 21.24
C PRO A 48 2.66 -3.24 21.59
N SER A 49 2.03 -2.29 20.90
CA SER A 49 0.61 -1.97 21.16
C SER A 49 -0.31 -3.17 20.88
N ILE A 50 -1.44 -3.26 21.61
CA ILE A 50 -2.50 -4.25 21.32
C ILE A 50 -3.21 -3.98 19.99
N ALA A 51 -3.11 -2.74 19.50
CA ALA A 51 -3.59 -2.33 18.20
C ALA A 51 -2.46 -2.37 17.15
N ALA A 52 -1.32 -3.00 17.43
CA ALA A 52 -0.27 -3.12 16.42
C ALA A 52 -0.73 -4.02 15.27
N THR A 53 -0.50 -3.59 14.04
CA THR A 53 -0.67 -4.39 12.82
C THR A 53 0.68 -4.78 12.22
N GLN A 54 1.77 -4.07 12.55
CA GLN A 54 3.10 -4.30 11.99
C GLN A 54 4.20 -4.32 13.09
N ASP A 55 5.36 -4.90 12.80
CA ASP A 55 6.56 -4.79 13.68
C ASP A 55 7.60 -3.80 13.15
N ASN A 56 7.58 -3.56 11.84
CA ASN A 56 8.62 -2.84 11.12
C ASN A 56 8.10 -1.46 10.72
N SER A 57 8.95 -0.43 10.75
CA SER A 57 8.59 0.91 10.26
C SER A 57 8.19 0.89 8.79
N ILE A 58 7.53 1.96 8.32
CA ILE A 58 7.15 2.11 6.92
C ILE A 58 8.38 2.07 6.01
N THR A 59 9.48 2.72 6.38
CA THR A 59 10.75 2.61 5.64
C THR A 59 11.21 1.17 5.49
N GLN A 60 11.14 0.36 6.57
CA GLN A 60 11.57 -1.03 6.51
C GLN A 60 10.60 -1.89 5.67
N GLN A 61 9.30 -1.66 5.78
CA GLN A 61 8.29 -2.27 4.90
C GLN A 61 8.60 -2.02 3.42
N LEU A 62 8.88 -0.76 3.06
CA LEU A 62 9.24 -0.38 1.71
C LEU A 62 10.57 -1.02 1.27
N ASN A 63 11.57 -1.10 2.14
CA ASN A 63 12.82 -1.81 1.83
C ASN A 63 12.61 -3.31 1.57
N ASP A 64 11.68 -3.94 2.29
CA ASP A 64 11.41 -5.38 2.19
C ASP A 64 10.54 -5.77 0.98
N GLY A 65 9.96 -4.79 0.29
CA GLY A 65 9.19 -5.01 -0.94
C GLY A 65 7.69 -4.68 -0.84
N VAL A 66 7.21 -4.17 0.30
CA VAL A 66 5.86 -3.61 0.41
C VAL A 66 5.75 -2.39 -0.50
N ARG A 67 4.67 -2.27 -1.27
CA ARG A 67 4.44 -1.16 -2.20
C ARG A 67 3.06 -0.53 -2.06
N GLY A 68 2.25 -1.01 -1.12
CA GLY A 68 1.00 -0.39 -0.70
C GLY A 68 1.03 -0.08 0.80
N ILE A 69 0.59 1.13 1.15
CA ILE A 69 0.57 1.64 2.53
C ILE A 69 -0.87 2.05 2.85
N LYS A 70 -1.49 1.42 3.85
CA LYS A 70 -2.83 1.80 4.34
C LYS A 70 -2.67 2.71 5.55
N LEU A 71 -3.32 3.87 5.53
CA LEU A 71 -3.25 4.87 6.61
C LEU A 71 -4.68 5.25 7.06
N THR A 72 -4.97 5.17 8.35
CA THR A 72 -6.24 5.66 8.91
C THR A 72 -6.10 7.10 9.38
N ALA A 73 -6.82 8.02 8.74
CA ALA A 73 -6.77 9.45 9.05
C ALA A 73 -7.72 9.83 10.19
N VAL A 74 -7.22 10.54 11.18
CA VAL A 74 -8.01 11.15 12.26
C VAL A 74 -7.66 12.62 12.40
N SER A 75 -8.66 13.49 12.40
CA SER A 75 -8.47 14.93 12.65
C SER A 75 -8.31 15.17 14.15
N VAL A 76 -7.22 15.82 14.56
CA VAL A 76 -6.95 16.16 15.96
C VAL A 76 -7.15 17.66 16.13
N ALA A 77 -8.34 18.04 16.63
CA ALA A 77 -8.77 19.43 16.73
C ALA A 77 -8.07 20.24 17.82
N ASP A 78 -7.47 19.58 18.81
CA ASP A 78 -6.79 20.22 19.94
C ASP A 78 -5.37 20.70 19.60
N GLU A 79 -4.86 20.39 18.41
CA GLU A 79 -3.60 20.94 17.89
C GLU A 79 -3.81 22.29 17.18
N THR A 80 -2.80 23.17 17.24
CA THR A 80 -2.83 24.48 16.57
C THR A 80 -1.60 24.68 15.67
N PRO A 81 -1.75 24.69 14.33
CA PRO A 81 -2.99 24.43 13.58
C PRO A 81 -3.46 22.98 13.74
N SER A 82 -4.76 22.73 13.51
CA SER A 82 -5.30 21.35 13.53
C SER A 82 -4.55 20.50 12.52
N SER A 83 -4.27 19.27 12.88
CA SER A 83 -3.49 18.34 12.07
C SER A 83 -4.24 17.01 11.90
N VAL A 84 -3.89 16.28 10.85
CA VAL A 84 -4.32 14.89 10.66
C VAL A 84 -3.27 13.99 11.27
N HIS A 85 -3.67 13.12 12.18
CA HIS A 85 -2.85 12.04 12.70
C HIS A 85 -3.22 10.72 12.02
N VAL A 86 -2.30 9.76 12.11
CA VAL A 86 -2.59 8.36 11.76
C VAL A 86 -2.85 7.56 13.03
N CYS A 87 -4.07 7.05 13.20
CA CYS A 87 -4.45 6.35 14.44
C CYS A 87 -5.19 5.05 14.17
N HIS A 88 -4.93 4.02 14.99
CA HIS A 88 -5.56 2.72 14.87
C HIS A 88 -6.36 2.36 16.12
N THR A 89 -7.60 1.88 15.94
CA THR A 89 -8.65 1.76 16.98
C THR A 89 -9.13 3.11 17.52
N LEU A 90 -8.25 3.84 18.21
CA LEU A 90 -8.44 5.19 18.75
C LEU A 90 -7.04 5.81 18.90
N CYS A 91 -6.89 7.13 18.77
CA CYS A 91 -5.59 7.77 18.97
C CYS A 91 -5.04 7.54 20.39
N GLU A 92 -5.91 7.41 21.39
CA GLU A 92 -5.50 7.07 22.77
C GLU A 92 -4.94 5.64 22.91
N VAL A 93 -5.25 4.75 21.96
CA VAL A 93 -4.74 3.36 21.95
C VAL A 93 -3.47 3.27 21.12
N LEU A 94 -3.49 3.83 19.92
CA LEU A 94 -2.32 3.90 19.05
C LEU A 94 -2.44 5.12 18.13
N ASP A 95 -1.59 6.10 18.41
CA ASP A 95 -1.31 7.25 17.56
C ASP A 95 0.09 7.10 16.96
N GLY A 96 0.16 6.99 15.63
CA GLY A 96 1.41 6.96 14.87
C GLY A 96 2.00 8.34 14.59
N GLY A 97 1.34 9.40 15.08
CA GLY A 97 1.74 10.79 14.95
C GLY A 97 1.13 11.48 13.72
N PRO A 98 1.62 12.70 13.43
CA PRO A 98 1.12 13.50 12.31
C PRO A 98 1.29 12.78 10.97
N ALA A 99 0.26 12.79 10.14
CA ALA A 99 0.27 12.29 8.78
C ALA A 99 1.42 12.91 7.95
N THR A 100 1.73 14.19 8.18
CA THR A 100 2.85 14.88 7.53
C THR A 100 4.20 14.20 7.77
N ASP A 101 4.44 13.66 8.97
CA ASP A 101 5.70 12.99 9.31
C ASP A 101 5.81 11.64 8.60
N VAL A 102 4.73 10.87 8.56
CA VAL A 102 4.64 9.62 7.79
C VAL A 102 4.85 9.88 6.29
N LEU A 103 4.24 10.93 5.74
CA LEU A 103 4.41 11.30 4.35
C LEU A 103 5.85 11.76 4.05
N ASN A 104 6.52 12.42 4.99
CA ASN A 104 7.94 12.79 4.88
C ASN A 104 8.86 11.57 4.94
N GLU A 105 8.58 10.59 5.80
CA GLU A 105 9.31 9.31 5.81
C GLU A 105 9.24 8.63 4.44
N ILE A 106 8.03 8.51 3.88
CA ILE A 106 7.80 7.93 2.55
C ILE A 106 8.50 8.76 1.45
N ALA A 107 8.37 10.09 1.49
CA ALA A 107 9.01 10.98 0.51
C ALA A 107 10.53 10.86 0.54
N PHE A 108 11.13 10.77 1.74
CA PHE A 108 12.56 10.55 1.90
C PHE A 108 12.99 9.22 1.28
N TRP A 109 12.25 8.14 1.53
CA TRP A 109 12.53 6.84 0.93
C TRP A 109 12.41 6.89 -0.60
N LEU A 110 11.37 7.53 -1.14
CA LEU A 110 11.17 7.67 -2.60
C LEU A 110 12.31 8.46 -3.27
N LYS A 111 12.91 9.44 -2.59
CA LYS A 111 14.10 10.17 -3.10
C LYS A 111 15.31 9.25 -3.25
N GLN A 112 15.50 8.31 -2.33
CA GLN A 112 16.61 7.34 -2.37
C GLN A 112 16.35 6.17 -3.31
N ASN A 113 15.08 5.90 -3.62
CA ASN A 113 14.66 4.76 -4.43
C ASN A 113 13.87 5.25 -5.67
N PRO A 114 14.56 5.77 -6.71
CA PRO A 114 13.91 6.43 -7.86
C PRO A 114 13.16 5.47 -8.80
N LYS A 115 13.35 4.15 -8.63
CA LYS A 115 12.79 3.07 -9.46
C LYS A 115 11.52 2.45 -8.88
N GLU A 116 10.95 3.09 -7.87
CA GLU A 116 9.88 2.52 -7.06
C GLU A 116 8.57 3.28 -7.26
N VAL A 117 7.48 2.55 -7.44
CA VAL A 117 6.10 3.05 -7.52
C VAL A 117 5.31 2.45 -6.38
N ILE A 118 4.64 3.31 -5.61
CA ILE A 118 3.87 2.93 -4.43
C ILE A 118 2.42 3.43 -4.52
N THR A 119 1.59 2.84 -3.67
CA THR A 119 0.20 3.24 -3.47
C THR A 119 -0.03 3.59 -2.01
N ILE A 120 -0.68 4.72 -1.75
CA ILE A 120 -1.17 5.10 -0.42
C ILE A 120 -2.70 5.03 -0.44
N MET A 121 -3.27 4.31 0.51
CA MET A 121 -4.72 4.15 0.66
C MET A 121 -5.15 4.73 2.01
N TRP A 122 -5.99 5.76 1.97
CA TRP A 122 -6.51 6.43 3.15
C TRP A 122 -7.83 5.80 3.58
N ASN A 123 -7.85 5.22 4.77
CA ASN A 123 -9.07 4.91 5.51
C ASN A 123 -9.54 6.17 6.23
N ASN A 124 -10.65 6.74 5.77
CA ASN A 124 -11.27 7.94 6.29
C ASN A 124 -12.52 7.59 7.10
N LEU A 125 -12.31 6.82 8.18
CA LEU A 125 -13.36 6.27 9.04
C LEU A 125 -14.27 7.35 9.65
N HIS A 126 -13.73 8.53 9.93
CA HIS A 126 -14.44 9.62 10.60
C HIS A 126 -15.00 10.68 9.65
N ASN A 127 -14.91 10.47 8.33
CA ASN A 127 -15.34 11.42 7.30
C ASN A 127 -14.73 12.82 7.50
N ILE A 128 -13.43 12.87 7.83
CA ILE A 128 -12.70 14.14 7.88
C ILE A 128 -12.70 14.77 6.49
N GLN A 129 -12.51 16.08 6.42
CA GLN A 129 -12.49 16.76 5.13
C GLN A 129 -11.22 16.35 4.37
N PRO A 130 -11.30 15.88 3.10
CA PRO A 130 -10.10 15.51 2.34
C PRO A 130 -9.09 16.66 2.18
N THR A 131 -9.52 17.91 2.33
CA THR A 131 -8.63 19.08 2.37
C THR A 131 -7.67 19.05 3.55
N GLU A 132 -8.00 18.39 4.67
CA GLU A 132 -7.08 18.20 5.80
C GLU A 132 -5.95 17.23 5.43
N ILE A 133 -6.27 16.15 4.72
CA ILE A 133 -5.26 15.23 4.14
C ILE A 133 -4.43 15.99 3.10
N GLU A 134 -5.06 16.79 2.23
CA GLU A 134 -4.36 17.61 1.24
C GLU A 134 -3.36 18.58 1.91
N GLN A 135 -3.71 19.17 3.05
CA GLN A 135 -2.82 20.03 3.82
C GLN A 135 -1.60 19.26 4.34
N ALA A 136 -1.77 18.04 4.85
CA ALA A 136 -0.64 17.20 5.26
C ALA A 136 0.28 16.88 4.07
N TYR A 137 -0.27 16.59 2.90
CA TYR A 137 0.53 16.40 1.67
C TYR A 137 1.30 17.67 1.29
N LYS A 138 0.65 18.84 1.29
CA LYS A 138 1.29 20.14 0.99
C LYS A 138 2.35 20.54 2.00
N ALA A 139 2.21 20.11 3.25
CA ALA A 139 3.19 20.33 4.32
C ALA A 139 4.37 19.34 4.27
N SER A 140 4.22 18.23 3.55
CA SER A 140 5.26 17.22 3.36
C SER A 140 6.03 17.41 2.06
N GLU A 141 7.09 16.61 1.87
CA GLU A 141 7.88 16.58 0.64
C GLU A 141 7.35 15.58 -0.42
N ILE A 142 6.15 15.01 -0.24
CA ILE A 142 5.65 13.92 -1.11
C ILE A 142 5.04 14.40 -2.43
N MET A 143 4.51 15.63 -2.47
CA MET A 143 3.77 16.18 -3.61
C MET A 143 4.45 16.03 -4.99
N PRO A 144 5.79 16.18 -5.13
CA PRO A 144 6.46 15.97 -6.41
C PRO A 144 6.23 14.57 -7.02
N PHE A 145 6.01 13.55 -6.19
CA PHE A 145 5.85 12.16 -6.62
C PHE A 145 4.40 11.77 -6.90
N VAL A 146 3.42 12.59 -6.52
CA VAL A 146 1.99 12.27 -6.61
C VAL A 146 1.54 12.18 -8.07
N TYR A 147 0.95 11.04 -8.42
CA TYR A 147 0.35 10.77 -9.73
C TYR A 147 -1.12 11.23 -9.76
N ILE A 148 -1.51 11.90 -10.85
CA ILE A 148 -2.90 12.26 -11.15
C ILE A 148 -3.34 11.38 -12.30
N HIS A 149 -4.45 10.67 -12.13
CA HIS A 149 -5.02 9.81 -13.17
C HIS A 149 -6.32 10.40 -13.68
N ASN A 150 -6.40 10.69 -14.99
CA ASN A 150 -7.68 11.02 -15.60
C ASN A 150 -8.44 9.72 -15.87
N SER A 151 -9.70 9.63 -15.48
CA SER A 151 -10.51 8.41 -15.60
C SER A 151 -10.74 7.91 -17.03
N SER A 152 -10.46 8.74 -18.04
CA SER A 152 -10.56 8.38 -19.46
C SER A 152 -9.27 7.79 -20.01
N ASP A 153 -8.15 7.91 -19.28
CA ASP A 153 -6.85 7.45 -19.72
C ASP A 153 -6.64 5.97 -19.35
N MET A 154 -5.82 5.27 -20.14
CA MET A 154 -5.29 3.97 -19.69
C MET A 154 -4.29 4.19 -18.57
N TRP A 155 -4.17 3.21 -17.67
CA TRP A 155 -3.11 3.24 -16.66
C TRP A 155 -1.72 3.14 -17.32
N PRO A 156 -0.76 4.00 -16.92
CA PRO A 156 0.60 3.93 -17.42
C PRO A 156 1.30 2.66 -16.96
N THR A 157 2.35 2.29 -17.68
CA THR A 157 3.32 1.31 -17.22
C THR A 157 4.12 1.82 -16.03
N LEU A 158 4.68 0.91 -15.21
CA LEU A 158 5.57 1.32 -14.12
C LEU A 158 6.78 2.12 -14.64
N GLN A 159 7.31 1.76 -15.82
CA GLN A 159 8.42 2.49 -16.42
C GLN A 159 8.07 3.95 -16.76
N GLU A 160 6.86 4.20 -17.29
CA GLU A 160 6.37 5.55 -17.59
C GLU A 160 6.15 6.38 -16.31
N MET A 161 5.61 5.75 -15.26
CA MET A 161 5.47 6.38 -13.93
C MET A 161 6.84 6.77 -13.36
N ILE A 162 7.83 5.87 -13.47
CA ILE A 162 9.20 6.13 -13.03
C ILE A 162 9.84 7.26 -13.83
N GLN A 163 9.72 7.24 -15.16
CA GLN A 163 10.28 8.28 -16.04
C GLN A 163 9.68 9.67 -15.81
N SER A 164 8.38 9.73 -15.55
CA SER A 164 7.70 10.99 -15.22
C SER A 164 7.98 11.49 -13.79
N GLY A 165 8.52 10.62 -12.93
CA GLY A 165 8.69 10.87 -11.49
C GLY A 165 7.37 10.82 -10.69
N LYS A 166 6.23 10.57 -11.35
CA LYS A 166 4.90 10.48 -10.74
C LYS A 166 4.62 9.04 -10.32
N ARG A 167 5.05 8.70 -9.11
CA ARG A 167 5.23 7.34 -8.58
C ARG A 167 4.41 7.02 -7.33
N VAL A 168 3.54 7.93 -6.88
CA VAL A 168 2.65 7.72 -5.73
C VAL A 168 1.20 7.81 -6.19
N VAL A 169 0.48 6.70 -6.17
CA VAL A 169 -0.96 6.64 -6.44
C VAL A 169 -1.71 6.74 -5.11
N ASN A 170 -2.75 7.57 -5.05
CA ASN A 170 -3.49 7.79 -3.81
C ASN A 170 -4.97 7.45 -3.98
N PHE A 171 -5.52 6.75 -2.99
CA PHE A 171 -6.94 6.49 -2.85
C PHE A 171 -7.43 6.96 -1.49
N ILE A 172 -8.69 7.36 -1.40
CA ILE A 172 -9.42 7.58 -0.14
C ILE A 172 -10.75 6.82 -0.20
N ASP A 173 -11.11 6.14 0.88
CA ASP A 173 -12.28 5.26 0.91
C ASP A 173 -13.61 5.97 1.20
N SER A 174 -13.58 7.24 1.58
CA SER A 174 -14.78 8.04 1.78
C SER A 174 -14.55 9.53 1.50
N SER A 175 -15.61 10.21 1.11
CA SER A 175 -15.65 11.67 0.98
C SER A 175 -14.68 12.27 -0.05
N ALA A 176 -14.21 11.50 -1.04
CA ALA A 176 -13.34 12.00 -2.11
C ALA A 176 -13.90 13.24 -2.81
N ARG A 177 -13.01 14.19 -3.16
CA ARG A 177 -13.34 15.44 -3.86
C ARG A 177 -12.43 15.63 -5.09
N GLU A 178 -12.59 14.76 -6.09
CA GLU A 178 -11.70 14.72 -7.25
C GLU A 178 -11.70 15.99 -8.11
N ASP A 179 -12.78 16.78 -8.08
CA ASP A 179 -12.83 18.08 -8.78
C ASP A 179 -11.84 19.11 -8.19
N ASP A 180 -11.57 19.03 -6.87
CA ASP A 180 -10.68 19.94 -6.15
C ASP A 180 -9.30 19.32 -5.90
N ILE A 181 -9.25 18.00 -5.65
CA ILE A 181 -8.07 17.23 -5.26
C ILE A 181 -7.96 16.02 -6.22
N PRO A 182 -7.62 16.24 -7.51
CA PRO A 182 -7.74 15.21 -8.56
C PRO A 182 -6.78 14.03 -8.42
N TRP A 183 -5.76 14.13 -7.56
CA TRP A 183 -4.85 13.03 -7.27
C TRP A 183 -5.34 12.09 -6.16
N LEU A 184 -6.28 12.53 -5.31
CA LEU A 184 -6.82 11.75 -4.21
C LEU A 184 -8.12 11.10 -4.67
N MET A 185 -7.99 9.96 -5.33
CA MET A 185 -9.09 9.31 -6.04
C MET A 185 -10.05 8.62 -5.07
N ASP A 186 -11.34 8.63 -5.39
CA ASP A 186 -12.32 7.80 -4.71
C ASP A 186 -11.96 6.32 -4.91
N GLN A 187 -11.69 5.62 -3.81
CA GLN A 187 -11.25 4.24 -3.86
C GLN A 187 -12.32 3.36 -4.52
N PHE A 188 -13.56 3.38 -4.03
CA PHE A 188 -14.58 2.42 -4.44
C PHE A 188 -15.14 2.61 -5.85
N SER A 189 -14.80 3.73 -6.50
CA SER A 189 -15.01 3.95 -7.93
C SER A 189 -13.98 3.26 -8.84
N ARG A 190 -12.84 2.80 -8.29
CA ARG A 190 -11.65 2.28 -9.00
C ARG A 190 -11.11 0.95 -8.46
N VAL A 191 -11.29 0.71 -7.17
CA VAL A 191 -10.77 -0.42 -6.40
C VAL A 191 -11.87 -0.86 -5.42
N PHE A 192 -12.46 -2.04 -5.62
CA PHE A 192 -13.35 -2.61 -4.60
C PHE A 192 -12.55 -3.42 -3.58
N GLU A 193 -13.19 -3.88 -2.52
CA GLU A 193 -12.56 -4.79 -1.55
C GLU A 193 -13.39 -6.03 -1.24
N THR A 194 -12.71 -7.11 -0.85
CA THR A 194 -13.32 -8.27 -0.17
C THR A 194 -13.61 -7.95 1.30
N PRO A 195 -14.44 -8.73 2.02
CA PRO A 195 -14.70 -8.51 3.44
C PRO A 195 -13.41 -8.50 4.30
N PHE A 196 -13.35 -7.58 5.26
CA PHE A 196 -12.19 -7.42 6.17
C PHE A 196 -12.44 -7.95 7.58
N GLU A 197 -13.69 -8.21 7.97
CA GLU A 197 -14.07 -8.68 9.30
C GLU A 197 -13.81 -10.19 9.52
N ASN A 198 -12.56 -10.63 9.38
CA ASN A 198 -12.20 -12.03 9.51
C ASN A 198 -11.79 -12.36 10.95
N THR A 199 -12.45 -13.33 11.59
CA THR A 199 -12.10 -13.82 12.95
C THR A 199 -11.63 -15.28 12.97
N GLU A 200 -11.68 -15.95 11.81
CA GLU A 200 -11.32 -17.36 11.65
C GLU A 200 -10.55 -17.55 10.33
N LEU A 201 -9.64 -18.53 10.29
CA LEU A 201 -8.82 -18.82 9.10
C LEU A 201 -9.65 -19.22 7.88
N GLN A 202 -10.85 -19.76 8.09
CA GLN A 202 -11.78 -20.16 7.03
C GLN A 202 -12.74 -19.02 6.64
N GLY A 203 -12.66 -17.86 7.28
CA GLY A 203 -13.55 -16.72 7.03
C GLY A 203 -13.24 -15.95 5.74
N PHE A 204 -12.02 -16.10 5.21
CA PHE A 204 -11.58 -15.42 3.99
C PHE A 204 -12.40 -15.88 2.77
N ASN A 205 -13.07 -14.94 2.13
CA ASN A 205 -13.92 -15.17 0.97
C ASN A 205 -13.72 -14.09 -0.11
N CYS A 206 -14.33 -14.31 -1.26
CA CYS A 206 -14.13 -13.51 -2.47
C CYS A 206 -15.37 -12.68 -2.82
N ASP A 207 -16.22 -12.40 -1.84
CA ASP A 207 -17.41 -11.57 -2.05
C ASP A 207 -16.98 -10.14 -2.38
N VAL A 208 -17.75 -9.50 -3.26
CA VAL A 208 -17.60 -8.06 -3.53
C VAL A 208 -18.34 -7.32 -2.43
N ASP A 209 -17.61 -6.62 -1.56
CA ASP A 209 -18.20 -5.91 -0.42
C ASP A 209 -18.22 -4.40 -0.66
N ARG A 210 -17.06 -3.74 -0.49
CA ARG A 210 -16.97 -2.28 -0.60
C ARG A 210 -16.74 -1.86 -2.05
N ILE A 211 -17.80 -1.42 -2.72
CA ILE A 211 -17.81 -0.94 -4.11
C ILE A 211 -18.80 0.23 -4.27
N ALA A 212 -18.49 1.19 -5.16
CA ALA A 212 -19.44 2.25 -5.49
C ALA A 212 -20.66 1.68 -6.23
N SER A 213 -21.86 2.13 -5.87
CA SER A 213 -23.14 1.58 -6.34
C SER A 213 -23.35 1.64 -7.87
N ASN A 214 -22.60 2.48 -8.57
CA ASN A 214 -22.65 2.65 -10.02
C ASN A 214 -21.52 1.92 -10.77
N LYS A 215 -20.78 1.03 -10.11
CA LYS A 215 -19.66 0.28 -10.69
C LYS A 215 -19.92 -1.22 -10.73
N SER A 216 -19.32 -1.87 -11.73
CA SER A 216 -19.22 -3.34 -11.80
C SER A 216 -17.86 -3.76 -11.29
N SER A 217 -17.80 -4.81 -10.46
CA SER A 217 -16.54 -5.35 -9.97
C SER A 217 -15.62 -5.85 -11.08
N THR A 218 -16.16 -6.23 -12.24
CA THR A 218 -15.37 -6.70 -13.40
C THR A 218 -14.35 -5.67 -13.88
N ASP A 219 -14.71 -4.38 -13.81
CA ASP A 219 -13.96 -3.30 -14.45
C ASP A 219 -12.98 -2.60 -13.49
N LEU A 220 -13.00 -2.99 -12.22
CA LEU A 220 -12.20 -2.36 -11.16
C LEU A 220 -10.98 -3.20 -10.79
N MET A 221 -9.97 -2.55 -10.21
CA MET A 221 -8.99 -3.26 -9.40
C MET A 221 -9.64 -3.77 -8.10
N TYR A 222 -8.94 -4.57 -7.31
CA TYR A 222 -9.42 -4.90 -5.97
C TYR A 222 -8.34 -5.09 -4.91
N VAL A 223 -8.71 -4.81 -3.67
CA VAL A 223 -8.01 -5.22 -2.46
C VAL A 223 -8.60 -6.53 -1.98
N MET A 224 -7.72 -7.52 -1.77
CA MET A 224 -8.04 -8.74 -1.06
C MET A 224 -7.59 -8.58 0.39
N ASN A 225 -8.55 -8.37 1.28
CA ASN A 225 -8.30 -8.26 2.71
C ASN A 225 -7.93 -9.63 3.29
N HIS A 226 -6.73 -9.77 3.84
CA HIS A 226 -6.20 -11.03 4.35
C HIS A 226 -5.43 -10.85 5.65
N PHE A 227 -6.15 -10.37 6.66
CA PHE A 227 -5.71 -10.31 8.04
C PHE A 227 -6.85 -10.77 8.96
N MET A 228 -6.53 -11.15 10.19
CA MET A 228 -7.50 -11.75 11.10
C MET A 228 -7.50 -11.06 12.47
N TYR A 229 -8.70 -10.76 12.94
CA TYR A 229 -8.94 -10.23 14.27
C TYR A 229 -9.10 -11.36 15.30
N GLY A 230 -8.59 -11.12 16.50
CA GLY A 230 -8.95 -11.83 17.71
C GLY A 230 -9.93 -10.98 18.49
N VAL A 231 -10.80 -11.64 19.26
CA VAL A 231 -11.76 -10.96 20.12
C VAL A 231 -11.28 -11.04 21.56
N ILE A 232 -11.07 -9.88 22.18
CA ILE A 232 -10.80 -9.76 23.60
C ILE A 232 -11.99 -9.09 24.29
N GLU A 233 -12.28 -9.50 25.52
CA GLU A 233 -13.36 -8.92 26.33
C GLU A 233 -12.77 -7.85 27.26
N ILE A 234 -13.18 -6.59 27.09
CA ILE A 234 -12.79 -5.48 27.97
C ILE A 234 -14.06 -4.88 28.58
N ALA A 235 -14.16 -4.94 29.92
CA ALA A 235 -15.29 -4.40 30.67
C ALA A 235 -16.68 -4.86 30.16
N GLY A 236 -16.77 -6.08 29.62
CA GLY A 236 -18.00 -6.66 29.07
C GLY A 236 -18.29 -6.29 27.61
N PHE A 237 -17.33 -5.67 26.91
CA PHE A 237 -17.39 -5.40 25.48
C PHE A 237 -16.37 -6.26 24.72
N ALA A 238 -16.85 -6.91 23.67
CA ALA A 238 -16.01 -7.61 22.69
C ALA A 238 -15.27 -6.58 21.81
N VAL A 239 -13.94 -6.58 21.89
CA VAL A 239 -13.05 -5.72 21.10
C VAL A 239 -12.24 -6.58 20.14
N LYS A 240 -12.30 -6.25 18.86
CA LYS A 240 -11.49 -6.89 17.80
C LYS A 240 -10.09 -6.28 17.83
N THR A 241 -9.05 -7.13 17.83
CA THR A 241 -7.64 -6.73 17.86
C THR A 241 -6.83 -7.55 16.85
N PRO A 242 -5.79 -6.99 16.22
CA PRO A 242 -4.87 -7.77 15.39
C PRO A 242 -4.21 -8.91 16.19
N VAL A 243 -3.98 -10.07 15.56
CA VAL A 243 -3.42 -11.26 16.24
C VAL A 243 -2.10 -11.71 15.62
N LYS A 244 -1.01 -11.11 16.09
CA LYS A 244 0.35 -11.43 15.63
C LYS A 244 0.69 -12.92 15.69
N SER A 245 0.25 -13.64 16.72
CA SER A 245 0.56 -15.07 16.88
C SER A 245 0.00 -15.94 15.75
N ASN A 246 -1.01 -15.46 15.04
CA ASN A 246 -1.60 -16.16 13.90
C ASN A 246 -1.01 -15.72 12.55
N ALA A 247 -0.30 -14.58 12.51
CA ALA A 247 0.17 -13.99 11.25
C ALA A 247 1.04 -14.93 10.42
N LEU A 248 1.94 -15.72 11.03
CA LEU A 248 2.74 -16.72 10.32
C LEU A 248 1.86 -17.73 9.56
N LEU A 249 0.75 -18.17 10.17
CA LEU A 249 -0.18 -19.13 9.56
C LEU A 249 -1.08 -18.47 8.51
N VAL A 250 -1.61 -17.28 8.81
CA VAL A 250 -2.45 -16.46 7.92
C VAL A 250 -1.69 -16.13 6.64
N ASN A 251 -0.52 -15.50 6.76
CA ASN A 251 0.28 -15.01 5.64
C ASN A 251 1.04 -16.10 4.85
N SER A 252 0.75 -17.38 5.06
CA SER A 252 1.39 -18.51 4.37
C SER A 252 0.38 -19.26 3.49
N GLN A 253 0.12 -20.55 3.78
CA GLN A 253 -0.79 -21.38 2.98
C GLN A 253 -2.24 -20.83 2.96
N SER A 254 -2.69 -20.18 4.03
CA SER A 254 -4.03 -19.56 4.07
C SER A 254 -4.13 -18.43 3.04
N LEU A 255 -3.15 -17.54 2.97
CA LEU A 255 -3.06 -16.49 1.95
C LEU A 255 -3.00 -17.07 0.53
N ALA A 256 -2.15 -18.08 0.29
CA ALA A 256 -2.06 -18.72 -1.02
C ALA A 256 -3.41 -19.31 -1.47
N SER A 257 -4.11 -19.99 -0.55
CA SER A 257 -5.45 -20.54 -0.83
C SER A 257 -6.49 -19.47 -1.07
N HIS A 258 -6.42 -18.33 -0.36
CA HIS A 258 -7.31 -17.19 -0.58
C HIS A 258 -7.10 -16.58 -1.97
N VAL A 259 -5.84 -16.36 -2.37
CA VAL A 259 -5.47 -15.89 -3.71
C VAL A 259 -6.00 -16.82 -4.80
N ASP A 260 -5.78 -18.13 -4.68
CA ASP A 260 -6.21 -19.10 -5.67
C ASP A 260 -7.75 -19.13 -5.80
N ASN A 261 -8.46 -19.09 -4.66
CA ASN A 261 -9.91 -19.04 -4.63
C ASN A 261 -10.45 -17.77 -5.31
N CYS A 262 -9.92 -16.59 -4.95
CA CYS A 262 -10.42 -15.32 -5.51
C CYS A 262 -10.02 -15.14 -6.96
N THR A 263 -8.87 -15.64 -7.38
CA THR A 263 -8.51 -15.68 -8.80
C THR A 263 -9.50 -16.54 -9.60
N ALA A 264 -9.94 -17.67 -9.05
CA ALA A 264 -10.93 -18.54 -9.69
C ALA A 264 -12.34 -17.91 -9.73
N VAL A 265 -12.79 -17.31 -8.62
CA VAL A 265 -14.14 -16.71 -8.48
C VAL A 265 -14.27 -15.41 -9.27
N LEU A 266 -13.27 -14.52 -9.17
CA LEU A 266 -13.30 -13.19 -9.77
C LEU A 266 -12.70 -13.15 -11.18
N HIS A 267 -12.09 -14.25 -11.62
CA HIS A 267 -11.41 -14.38 -12.92
C HIS A 267 -10.25 -13.37 -13.13
N LYS A 268 -9.65 -12.90 -12.04
CA LYS A 268 -8.47 -12.02 -12.04
C LYS A 268 -7.71 -12.11 -10.71
N LYS A 269 -6.38 -11.95 -10.77
CA LYS A 269 -5.53 -11.85 -9.58
C LYS A 269 -5.81 -10.55 -8.81
N PRO A 270 -5.56 -10.51 -7.49
CA PRO A 270 -5.66 -9.28 -6.71
C PRO A 270 -4.65 -8.25 -7.20
N ASN A 271 -5.08 -6.99 -7.23
CA ASN A 271 -4.19 -5.85 -7.43
C ASN A 271 -3.50 -5.46 -6.13
N PHE A 272 -4.20 -5.64 -5.01
CA PHE A 272 -3.70 -5.32 -3.69
C PHE A 272 -3.99 -6.50 -2.77
N ILE A 273 -2.99 -6.94 -2.02
CA ILE A 273 -3.14 -7.96 -0.97
C ILE A 273 -2.83 -7.26 0.34
N GLU A 274 -3.83 -7.10 1.21
CA GLU A 274 -3.69 -6.37 2.47
C GLU A 274 -3.52 -7.34 3.65
N VAL A 275 -2.45 -7.17 4.42
CA VAL A 275 -2.07 -8.08 5.52
C VAL A 275 -1.59 -7.33 6.78
N ASP A 276 -1.69 -8.01 7.91
CA ASP A 276 -1.00 -7.67 9.15
C ASP A 276 0.32 -8.46 9.26
N PHE A 277 1.35 -7.86 9.86
CA PHE A 277 2.65 -8.45 10.16
C PHE A 277 3.27 -9.14 8.93
N TYR A 278 3.35 -8.41 7.82
CA TYR A 278 3.75 -8.91 6.49
C TYR A 278 5.05 -9.74 6.47
N GLN A 279 5.97 -9.48 7.40
CA GLN A 279 7.26 -10.16 7.52
C GLN A 279 7.15 -11.59 8.06
N LEU A 280 6.01 -11.93 8.67
CA LEU A 280 5.73 -13.28 9.16
C LEU A 280 4.99 -14.05 8.06
N GLY A 281 5.59 -15.13 7.57
CA GLY A 281 5.02 -15.97 6.52
C GLY A 281 5.61 -15.69 5.15
N GLU A 282 4.78 -15.85 4.11
CA GLU A 282 5.21 -15.92 2.72
C GLU A 282 4.59 -14.81 1.85
N ALA A 283 3.92 -13.82 2.44
CA ALA A 283 3.16 -12.79 1.74
C ALA A 283 3.94 -12.09 0.61
N LEU A 284 5.19 -11.67 0.87
CA LEU A 284 6.06 -11.07 -0.14
C LEU A 284 6.33 -12.02 -1.32
N SER A 285 6.62 -13.29 -1.04
CA SER A 285 6.91 -14.29 -2.08
C SER A 285 5.67 -14.66 -2.91
N ILE A 286 4.48 -14.67 -2.28
CA ILE A 286 3.20 -14.91 -2.94
C ILE A 286 2.89 -13.76 -3.91
N VAL A 287 3.09 -12.51 -3.48
CA VAL A 287 2.95 -11.33 -4.35
C VAL A 287 3.95 -11.35 -5.50
N ALA A 288 5.22 -11.71 -5.25
CA ALA A 288 6.21 -11.85 -6.31
C ALA A 288 5.79 -12.90 -7.35
N LYS A 289 5.27 -14.06 -6.92
CA LYS A 289 4.77 -15.11 -7.82
C LYS A 289 3.59 -14.62 -8.69
N LEU A 290 2.68 -13.82 -8.15
CA LEU A 290 1.54 -13.26 -8.88
C LEU A 290 1.94 -12.26 -9.96
N ASN A 291 3.11 -11.65 -9.81
CA ASN A 291 3.67 -10.69 -10.74
C ASN A 291 4.52 -11.31 -11.84
N GLY A 292 4.81 -12.61 -11.72
CA GLY A 292 5.75 -13.33 -12.58
C GLY A 292 7.17 -13.25 -12.01
N PRO A 293 7.97 -14.33 -12.12
CA PRO A 293 9.39 -14.30 -11.75
C PRO A 293 10.23 -13.44 -12.72
#